data_AF-A0A4R6RQE6-F1
#
_entry.id   AF-A0A4R6RQE6-F1
#
_cell.length_a   1.000
_cell.length_b   1.000
_cell.length_c   1.000
_cell.angle_alpha   90.00
_cell.angle_beta   90.00
_cell.angle_gamma   90.00
#
_symmetry.space_group_name_H-M   'P 1'
#
loop_
_entity.id
_entity.type
_entity.pdbx_description
1 polymer ?
#
loop_
_entity_poly.entity_id
_entity_poly.type
_entity_poly.pdbx_seq_one_letter_code
_entity_poly.pdbx_strand_id
1 'polypeptide(L)'
;MTPTVDALNQAAQVAQVAQAASQALPALPASWTLIDLVVAVGLGVSVLVGAWRGLLTELLALLGWAVAYFAAQFLGPDTGLRLPVGEPGSRMNVLAGMVVVFVVTWLGWAVLSWGLAQILKASGLGGTDRMLGAVFGLMRGVLVALVVATLVQMTPLAQTELWRSSRSMGWSQVLLEGLRPILPVQVLQFLPGPRPEPQPVAF
;
A
#
# COMPACT_ATOMS: atom_id res chain seq x y z
N MET A 1 56.72 -25.38 -31.88
CA MET A 1 55.45 -25.70 -31.20
C MET A 1 55.69 -25.43 -29.73
N THR A 2 55.34 -24.26 -29.18
CA THR A 2 54.20 -24.15 -28.24
C THR A 2 53.65 -22.71 -28.01
N PRO A 3 53.74 -21.71 -28.93
CA PRO A 3 53.18 -20.37 -28.63
C PRO A 3 51.65 -20.34 -28.49
N THR A 4 50.95 -21.38 -28.96
CA THR A 4 49.48 -21.49 -28.91
C THR A 4 48.93 -21.93 -27.56
N VAL A 5 49.67 -22.74 -26.79
CA VAL A 5 49.17 -23.23 -25.49
C VAL A 5 49.27 -22.14 -24.42
N ASP A 6 50.35 -21.36 -24.46
CA ASP A 6 50.55 -20.26 -23.51
C ASP A 6 49.53 -19.13 -23.71
N ALA A 7 49.18 -18.83 -24.96
CA ALA A 7 48.16 -17.84 -25.28
C ALA A 7 46.76 -18.27 -24.78
N LEU A 8 46.43 -19.56 -24.88
CA LEU A 8 45.16 -20.11 -24.40
C LEU A 8 45.09 -20.11 -22.86
N ASN A 9 46.19 -20.45 -22.19
CA ASN A 9 46.25 -20.43 -20.73
C ASN A 9 46.20 -19.00 -20.17
N GLN A 10 46.84 -18.04 -20.85
CA GLN A 10 46.76 -16.62 -20.49
C GLN A 10 45.35 -16.07 -20.69
N ALA A 11 44.68 -16.42 -21.80
CA ALA A 11 43.29 -16.02 -22.02
C ALA A 11 42.35 -16.59 -20.95
N ALA A 12 42.55 -17.86 -20.54
CA ALA A 12 41.79 -18.48 -19.45
C ALA A 12 42.04 -17.80 -18.10
N GLN A 13 43.29 -17.44 -17.79
CA GLN A 13 43.62 -16.70 -16.58
C GLN A 13 43.02 -15.29 -16.58
N VAL A 14 43.08 -14.57 -17.70
CA VAL A 14 42.48 -13.23 -17.81
C VAL A 14 40.96 -13.30 -17.66
N ALA A 15 40.30 -14.33 -18.21
CA ALA A 15 38.87 -14.54 -18.03
C ALA A 15 38.50 -14.87 -16.57
N GLN A 16 39.31 -15.69 -15.88
CA GLN A 16 39.14 -16.00 -14.46
C GLN A 16 39.37 -14.78 -13.57
N VAL A 17 40.39 -13.97 -13.85
CA VAL A 17 40.67 -12.73 -13.11
C VAL A 17 39.57 -11.69 -13.36
N ALA A 18 39.03 -11.59 -14.59
CA ALA A 18 37.89 -10.73 -14.88
C ALA A 18 36.60 -11.18 -14.18
N GLN A 19 36.36 -12.50 -14.11
CA GLN A 19 35.24 -13.06 -13.34
C GLN A 19 35.42 -12.87 -11.83
N ALA A 20 36.61 -13.12 -11.29
CA ALA A 20 36.93 -12.87 -9.89
C ALA A 20 36.83 -11.38 -9.54
N ALA A 21 37.26 -10.48 -10.43
CA ALA A 21 37.10 -9.03 -10.28
C ALA A 21 35.62 -8.60 -10.34
N SER A 22 34.79 -9.25 -11.17
CA SER A 22 33.33 -9.01 -11.19
C SER A 22 32.62 -9.48 -9.92
N GLN A 23 33.14 -10.53 -9.27
CA GLN A 23 32.66 -11.04 -7.98
C GLN A 23 33.22 -10.24 -6.79
N ALA A 24 34.41 -9.65 -6.96
CA ALA A 24 35.10 -8.86 -5.94
C ALA A 24 34.76 -7.36 -5.99
N LEU A 25 34.08 -6.88 -7.04
CA LEU A 25 33.38 -5.61 -6.99
C LEU A 25 32.36 -5.72 -5.85
N PRO A 26 32.54 -4.99 -4.72
CA PRO A 26 31.55 -5.03 -3.67
C PRO A 26 30.23 -4.58 -4.28
N ALA A 27 29.22 -5.46 -4.28
CA ALA A 27 27.85 -5.04 -4.48
C ALA A 27 27.66 -3.85 -3.55
N LEU A 28 27.36 -2.67 -4.11
CA LEU A 28 27.24 -1.42 -3.36
C LEU A 28 26.51 -1.72 -2.04
N PRO A 29 27.07 -1.36 -0.87
CA PRO A 29 26.46 -1.72 0.40
C PRO A 29 25.01 -1.23 0.42
N ALA A 30 24.08 -2.18 0.53
CA ALA A 30 22.64 -1.95 0.62
C ALA A 30 22.01 -1.20 -0.58
N SER A 31 21.95 -1.83 -1.75
CA SER A 31 21.11 -1.34 -2.86
C SER A 31 19.63 -1.37 -2.46
N TRP A 32 19.07 -0.22 -2.10
CA TRP A 32 17.62 -0.05 -1.98
C TRP A 32 16.99 -0.50 -3.30
N THR A 33 16.06 -1.45 -3.23
CA THR A 33 15.36 -1.89 -4.43
C THR A 33 14.42 -0.79 -4.91
N LEU A 34 14.00 -0.85 -6.17
CA LEU A 34 12.97 0.06 -6.69
C LEU A 34 11.69 0.01 -5.84
N ILE A 35 11.34 -1.16 -5.31
CA ILE A 35 10.18 -1.35 -4.43
C ILE A 35 10.37 -0.61 -3.12
N ASP A 36 11.56 -0.68 -2.51
CA ASP A 36 11.85 0.05 -1.28
C ASP A 36 11.74 1.57 -1.48
N LEU A 37 12.17 2.08 -2.63
CA LEU A 37 12.01 3.49 -2.99
C LEU A 37 10.54 3.88 -3.16
N VAL A 38 9.76 3.07 -3.88
CA VAL A 38 8.32 3.33 -4.10
C VAL A 38 7.57 3.33 -2.77
N VAL A 39 7.84 2.37 -1.89
CA VAL A 39 7.23 2.32 -0.55
C VAL A 39 7.65 3.53 0.28
N ALA A 40 8.94 3.87 0.31
CA ALA A 40 9.43 5.03 1.07
C ALA A 40 8.82 6.35 0.57
N VAL A 41 8.74 6.55 -0.74
CA VAL A 41 8.09 7.73 -1.34
C VAL A 41 6.60 7.74 -1.00
N GLY A 42 5.91 6.61 -1.14
CA GLY A 42 4.49 6.49 -0.79
C GLY A 42 4.20 6.82 0.68
N LEU A 43 5.03 6.32 1.59
CA LEU A 43 4.97 6.66 3.02
C LEU A 43 5.22 8.15 3.25
N GLY A 44 6.28 8.71 2.65
CA GLY A 44 6.61 10.12 2.75
C GLY A 44 5.48 11.03 2.26
N VAL A 45 4.89 10.71 1.10
CA VAL A 45 3.72 11.41 0.57
C VAL A 45 2.53 11.29 1.51
N SER A 46 2.26 10.08 2.04
CA SER A 46 1.13 9.89 2.94
C SER A 46 1.28 10.69 4.24
N VAL A 47 2.49 10.73 4.82
CA VAL A 47 2.83 11.56 5.98
C VAL A 47 2.67 13.04 5.66
N LEU A 48 3.20 13.50 4.53
CA LEU A 48 3.13 14.91 4.13
C LEU A 48 1.68 15.36 3.90
N VAL A 49 0.89 14.54 3.22
CA VAL A 49 -0.55 14.79 3.01
C VAL A 49 -1.29 14.82 4.34
N GLY A 50 -1.00 13.88 5.25
CA GLY A 50 -1.59 13.86 6.58
C GLY A 50 -1.21 15.10 7.40
N ALA A 51 0.05 15.53 7.34
CA ALA A 51 0.54 16.74 7.99
C ALA A 51 -0.06 18.02 7.38
N TRP A 52 -0.32 18.04 6.07
CA TRP A 52 -0.98 19.16 5.40
C TRP A 52 -2.46 19.25 5.78
N ARG A 53 -3.17 18.13 5.71
CA ARG A 53 -4.63 18.08 5.90
C ARG A 53 -5.04 18.13 7.36
N GLY A 54 -4.22 17.57 8.26
CA GLY A 54 -4.52 17.43 9.67
C GLY A 54 -5.37 16.19 9.99
N LEU A 55 -5.29 15.72 11.24
CA LEU A 55 -6.01 14.53 11.71
C LEU A 55 -7.53 14.71 11.59
N LEU A 56 -8.08 15.84 12.03
CA LEU A 56 -9.52 16.05 12.01
C LEU A 56 -10.08 15.93 10.60
N THR A 57 -9.42 16.56 9.63
CA THR A 57 -9.86 16.51 8.22
C THR A 57 -9.85 15.09 7.67
N GLU A 58 -8.86 14.29 8.05
CA GLU A 58 -8.77 12.87 7.66
C GLU A 58 -9.87 12.03 8.32
N LEU A 59 -10.12 12.20 9.62
CA LEU A 59 -11.19 11.50 10.33
C LEU A 59 -12.57 11.89 9.79
N LEU A 60 -12.81 13.17 9.55
CA LEU A 60 -14.04 13.64 8.93
C LEU A 60 -14.17 13.08 7.52
N ALA A 61 -13.10 13.00 6.73
CA ALA A 61 -13.17 12.37 5.41
C ALA A 61 -13.61 10.90 5.50
N LEU A 62 -13.05 10.12 6.44
CA LEU A 62 -13.46 8.74 6.68
C LEU A 62 -14.92 8.62 7.10
N LEU A 63 -15.37 9.49 8.02
CA LEU A 63 -16.78 9.55 8.42
C LEU A 63 -17.69 9.89 7.22
N GLY A 64 -17.24 10.76 6.33
CA GLY A 64 -17.97 11.13 5.12
C GLY A 64 -18.25 9.95 4.20
N TRP A 65 -17.29 9.03 4.05
CA TRP A 65 -17.49 7.79 3.30
C TRP A 65 -18.57 6.91 3.94
N ALA A 66 -18.56 6.76 5.27
CA ALA A 66 -19.56 5.97 5.98
C ALA A 66 -20.95 6.61 5.88
N VAL A 67 -21.06 7.91 6.14
CA VAL A 67 -22.32 8.66 6.05
C VAL A 67 -22.89 8.59 4.63
N ALA A 68 -22.06 8.79 3.61
CA ALA A 68 -22.47 8.67 2.22
C ALA A 68 -22.92 7.25 1.86
N TYR A 69 -22.22 6.22 2.34
CA TYR A 69 -22.62 4.82 2.13
C TYR A 69 -23.99 4.54 2.74
N PHE A 70 -24.21 4.86 4.02
CA PHE A 70 -25.50 4.60 4.66
C PHE A 70 -26.62 5.43 4.03
N ALA A 71 -26.39 6.71 3.73
CA ALA A 71 -27.36 7.53 3.01
C ALA A 71 -27.74 6.91 1.67
N ALA A 72 -26.75 6.41 0.90
CA ALA A 72 -27.00 5.71 -0.35
C ALA A 72 -27.82 4.43 -0.16
N GLN A 73 -27.59 3.65 0.90
CA GLN A 73 -28.41 2.47 1.19
C GLN A 73 -29.87 2.82 1.49
N PHE A 74 -30.11 3.89 2.26
CA PHE A 74 -31.46 4.26 2.69
C PHE A 74 -32.24 5.03 1.63
N LEU A 75 -31.62 6.01 0.97
CA LEU A 75 -32.29 6.93 0.05
C LEU A 75 -32.10 6.55 -1.42
N GLY A 76 -31.11 5.70 -1.73
CA GLY A 76 -30.76 5.32 -3.08
C GLY A 76 -31.89 4.64 -3.86
N PRO A 77 -32.60 3.63 -3.30
CA PRO A 77 -33.71 2.97 -3.98
C PRO A 77 -34.82 3.95 -4.38
N ASP A 78 -35.28 4.79 -3.44
CA ASP A 78 -36.33 5.79 -3.70
C ASP A 78 -35.88 6.86 -4.69
N THR A 79 -34.61 7.26 -4.62
CA THR A 79 -34.02 8.21 -5.58
C THR A 79 -33.94 7.59 -6.97
N GLY A 80 -33.61 6.30 -7.07
CA GLY A 80 -33.55 5.55 -8.33
C GLY A 80 -34.85 5.64 -9.11
N LEU A 81 -35.99 5.46 -8.44
CA LEU A 81 -37.32 5.53 -9.09
C LEU A 81 -37.62 6.86 -9.78
N ARG A 82 -36.91 7.93 -9.42
CA ARG A 82 -37.06 9.28 -9.99
C ARG A 82 -36.04 9.57 -11.10
N LEU A 83 -35.06 8.68 -11.30
CA LEU A 83 -34.02 8.83 -12.32
C LEU A 83 -34.44 8.14 -13.63
N PRO A 84 -34.22 8.78 -14.79
CA PRO A 84 -34.49 8.19 -16.10
C PRO A 84 -33.37 7.24 -16.53
N VAL A 85 -33.03 6.26 -15.70
CA VAL A 85 -31.98 5.26 -15.95
C VAL A 85 -32.54 3.87 -15.81
N GLY A 86 -32.57 3.12 -16.92
CA GLY A 86 -33.19 1.79 -16.96
C GLY A 86 -34.70 1.83 -16.67
N GLU A 87 -35.27 0.68 -16.33
CA GLU A 87 -36.66 0.59 -15.90
C GLU A 87 -36.79 0.94 -14.41
N PRO A 88 -37.85 1.66 -13.99
CA PRO A 88 -38.10 1.94 -12.57
C PRO A 88 -38.11 0.66 -11.73
N GLY A 89 -37.31 0.64 -10.66
CA GLY A 89 -37.19 -0.52 -9.77
C GLY A 89 -36.24 -1.62 -10.26
N SER A 90 -35.68 -1.50 -11.47
CA SER A 90 -34.62 -2.38 -11.94
C SER A 90 -33.35 -2.23 -11.09
N ARG A 91 -32.50 -3.27 -11.08
CA ARG A 91 -31.22 -3.24 -10.35
C ARG A 91 -30.31 -2.09 -10.79
N MET A 92 -30.32 -1.77 -12.09
CA MET A 92 -29.57 -0.64 -12.65
C MET A 92 -30.10 0.70 -12.15
N ASN A 93 -31.42 0.85 -12.10
CA ASN A 93 -32.09 2.05 -11.62
C ASN A 93 -31.81 2.33 -10.13
N VAL A 94 -31.91 1.30 -9.29
CA VAL A 94 -31.55 1.39 -7.86
C VAL A 94 -30.08 1.75 -7.70
N LEU A 95 -29.16 1.09 -8.42
CA LEU A 95 -27.73 1.38 -8.33
C LEU A 95 -27.42 2.82 -8.75
N ALA A 96 -28.05 3.32 -9.81
CA ALA A 96 -27.91 4.71 -10.23
C ALA A 96 -28.36 5.69 -9.13
N GLY A 97 -29.50 5.41 -8.48
CA GLY A 97 -29.97 6.19 -7.34
C GLY A 97 -29.01 6.18 -6.16
N MET A 98 -28.47 5.01 -5.81
CA MET A 98 -27.46 4.88 -4.75
C MET A 98 -26.20 5.68 -5.06
N VAL A 99 -25.69 5.62 -6.29
CA VAL A 99 -24.50 6.38 -6.71
C VAL A 99 -24.76 7.89 -6.63
N VAL A 100 -25.91 8.36 -7.10
CA VAL A 100 -26.29 9.78 -7.02
C VAL A 100 -26.33 10.25 -5.58
N VAL A 101 -27.05 9.53 -4.70
CA VAL A 101 -27.13 9.87 -3.28
C VAL A 101 -25.75 9.86 -2.64
N PHE A 102 -24.95 8.81 -2.89
CA PHE A 102 -23.60 8.69 -2.37
C PHE A 102 -22.76 9.94 -2.69
N VAL A 103 -22.72 10.32 -3.97
CA VAL A 103 -21.93 11.47 -4.43
C VAL A 103 -22.43 12.78 -3.81
N VAL A 104 -23.76 13.01 -3.81
CA VAL A 104 -24.34 14.23 -3.24
C VAL A 104 -24.06 14.33 -1.74
N THR A 105 -24.28 13.26 -0.98
CA THR A 105 -24.01 13.23 0.46
C THR A 105 -22.52 13.41 0.75
N TRP A 106 -21.64 12.74 0.00
CA TRP A 106 -20.20 12.87 0.16
C TRP A 106 -19.71 14.30 -0.11
N LEU A 107 -20.22 14.96 -1.17
CA LEU A 107 -19.91 16.36 -1.46
C LEU A 107 -20.43 17.30 -0.37
N GLY A 108 -21.67 17.11 0.09
CA GLY A 108 -22.22 17.90 1.20
C GLY A 108 -21.39 17.75 2.48
N TRP A 109 -20.97 16.52 2.79
CA TRP A 109 -20.09 16.23 3.92
C TRP A 109 -18.71 16.88 3.77
N ALA A 110 -18.14 16.93 2.55
CA ALA A 110 -16.87 17.58 2.29
C ALA A 110 -16.94 19.09 2.59
N VAL A 111 -18.02 19.76 2.22
CA VAL A 111 -18.26 21.18 2.55
C VAL A 111 -18.38 21.39 4.06
N LEU A 112 -19.15 20.54 4.74
CA LEU A 112 -19.27 20.57 6.21
C LEU A 112 -17.90 20.39 6.88
N SER A 113 -17.14 19.40 6.44
CA SER A 113 -15.81 19.09 6.98
C SER A 113 -14.82 20.24 6.78
N TRP A 114 -14.88 20.91 5.63
CA TRP A 114 -14.07 22.09 5.37
C TRP A 114 -14.39 23.22 6.37
N GLY A 115 -15.67 23.45 6.68
CA GLY A 115 -16.09 24.43 7.69
C GLY A 115 -15.55 24.09 9.08
N LEU A 116 -15.69 22.84 9.52
CA LEU A 116 -15.15 22.36 10.80
C LEU A 116 -13.63 22.54 10.89
N ALA A 117 -12.91 22.27 9.79
CA ALA A 117 -11.47 22.47 9.73
C ALA A 117 -11.06 23.95 9.90
N GLN A 118 -11.88 24.91 9.45
CA GLN A 118 -11.60 26.33 9.70
C GLN A 118 -11.76 26.71 11.17
N ILE A 119 -12.77 26.15 11.85
CA ILE A 119 -13.00 26.37 13.29
C ILE A 119 -11.79 25.86 14.10
N LEU A 120 -11.25 24.68 13.76
CA LEU A 120 -10.06 24.15 14.43
C LEU A 120 -8.80 25.00 14.20
N LYS A 121 -8.66 25.60 13.01
CA LYS A 121 -7.55 26.52 12.75
C LYS A 121 -7.67 27.77 13.60
N ALA A 122 -8.89 28.27 13.80
CA ALA A 122 -9.15 29.44 14.64
C ALA A 122 -8.89 29.18 16.13
N SER A 123 -8.99 27.94 16.63
CA SER A 123 -8.72 27.61 18.03
C SER A 123 -7.23 27.52 18.39
N GLY A 124 -6.32 27.71 17.44
CA GLY A 124 -4.87 27.65 17.66
C GLY A 124 -4.31 26.22 17.78
N LEU A 125 -5.16 25.18 17.74
CA LEU A 125 -4.75 23.77 17.84
C LEU A 125 -4.21 23.19 16.52
N GLY A 126 -4.09 24.01 15.47
CA GLY A 126 -3.67 23.56 14.14
C GLY A 126 -2.30 22.87 14.12
N GLY A 127 -1.37 23.22 15.00
CA GLY A 127 -0.06 22.55 15.10
C GLY A 127 -0.18 21.09 15.51
N THR A 128 -0.88 20.82 16.62
CA THR A 128 -1.11 19.46 17.13
C THR A 128 -1.92 18.62 16.14
N ASP A 129 -2.95 19.19 15.52
CA ASP A 129 -3.76 18.51 14.50
C ASP A 129 -2.92 18.05 13.29
N ARG A 130 -1.95 18.86 12.85
CA ARG A 130 -1.02 18.48 11.77
C ARG A 130 -0.03 17.39 12.20
N MET A 131 0.49 17.45 13.42
CA MET A 131 1.38 16.39 13.92
C MET A 131 0.66 15.05 14.03
N LEU A 132 -0.55 15.04 14.58
CA LEU A 132 -1.39 13.84 14.62
C LEU A 132 -1.80 13.39 13.21
N GLY A 133 -2.03 14.33 12.31
CA GLY A 133 -2.27 14.06 10.89
C GLY A 133 -1.08 13.37 10.22
N ALA A 134 0.16 13.74 10.56
CA ALA A 134 1.37 13.08 10.07
C ALA A 134 1.46 11.62 10.55
N VAL A 135 1.15 11.37 11.84
CA VAL A 135 1.11 10.01 12.41
C VAL A 135 0.00 9.18 11.75
N PHE A 136 -1.18 9.75 11.56
CA PHE A 136 -2.27 9.11 10.84
C PHE A 136 -1.89 8.81 9.38
N GLY A 137 -1.22 9.75 8.71
CA GLY A 137 -0.68 9.57 7.36
C GLY A 137 0.33 8.43 7.29
N LEU A 138 1.20 8.28 8.29
CA LEU A 138 2.11 7.14 8.40
C LEU A 138 1.34 5.83 8.52
N MET A 139 0.39 5.75 9.46
CA MET A 139 -0.44 4.55 9.66
C MET A 139 -1.19 4.15 8.38
N ARG A 140 -1.80 5.13 7.69
CA ARG A 140 -2.47 4.91 6.40
C ARG A 140 -1.49 4.41 5.35
N GLY A 141 -0.31 5.02 5.26
CA GLY A 141 0.72 4.62 4.31
C GLY A 141 1.19 3.18 4.54
N VAL A 142 1.42 2.80 5.79
CA VAL A 142 1.77 1.43 6.18
C VAL A 142 0.63 0.47 5.84
N LEU A 143 -0.62 0.82 6.19
CA LEU A 143 -1.78 0.00 5.87
C LEU A 143 -1.91 -0.25 4.36
N VAL A 144 -1.76 0.79 3.54
CA VAL A 144 -1.77 0.66 2.07
C VAL A 144 -0.62 -0.21 1.58
N ALA A 145 0.59 -0.04 2.12
CA ALA A 145 1.74 -0.87 1.77
C ALA A 145 1.51 -2.35 2.10
N LEU A 146 0.91 -2.66 3.26
CA LEU A 146 0.55 -4.03 3.64
C LEU A 146 -0.50 -4.65 2.72
N VAL A 147 -1.53 -3.88 2.35
CA VAL A 147 -2.54 -4.32 1.38
C VAL A 147 -1.88 -4.64 0.04
N VAL A 148 -1.03 -3.74 -0.48
CA VAL A 148 -0.29 -3.96 -1.73
C VAL A 148 0.62 -5.18 -1.63
N ALA A 149 1.37 -5.35 -0.53
CA ALA A 149 2.23 -6.51 -0.32
C ALA A 149 1.46 -7.83 -0.29
N THR A 150 0.26 -7.82 0.28
CA THR A 150 -0.64 -8.99 0.27
C THR A 150 -1.12 -9.29 -1.16
N LEU A 151 -1.59 -8.27 -1.88
CA LEU A 151 -2.06 -8.42 -3.25
C LEU A 151 -0.95 -8.91 -4.20
N VAL A 152 0.28 -8.38 -4.07
CA VAL A 152 1.42 -8.80 -4.89
C VAL A 152 1.76 -10.27 -4.65
N GLN A 153 1.62 -10.78 -3.42
CA GLN A 153 1.85 -12.19 -3.12
C GLN A 153 0.82 -13.15 -3.70
N MET A 154 -0.36 -12.63 -4.06
CA MET A 154 -1.35 -13.39 -4.83
C MET A 154 -1.03 -13.42 -6.33
N THR A 155 0.08 -12.81 -6.77
CA THR A 155 0.49 -12.74 -8.18
C THR A 155 1.90 -13.33 -8.40
N PRO A 156 2.25 -13.71 -9.64
CA PRO A 156 3.60 -14.19 -9.97
C PRO A 156 4.73 -13.17 -9.67
N LEU A 157 4.40 -11.88 -9.50
CA LEU A 157 5.35 -10.82 -9.19
C LEU A 157 6.13 -11.07 -7.89
N ALA A 158 5.55 -11.79 -6.93
CA ALA A 158 6.21 -12.12 -5.67
C ALA A 158 7.42 -13.07 -5.83
N GLN A 159 7.55 -13.74 -6.99
CA GLN A 159 8.68 -14.61 -7.28
C GLN A 159 9.88 -13.88 -7.90
N THR A 160 9.71 -12.60 -8.25
CA THR A 160 10.77 -11.81 -8.89
C THR A 160 11.89 -11.46 -7.90
N GLU A 161 13.12 -11.38 -8.41
CA GLU A 161 14.29 -11.01 -7.61
C GLU A 161 14.16 -9.61 -7.00
N LEU A 162 13.52 -8.69 -7.72
CA LEU A 162 13.19 -7.35 -7.23
C LEU A 162 12.36 -7.42 -5.95
N TRP A 163 11.31 -8.24 -5.92
CA TRP A 163 10.44 -8.39 -4.75
C TRP A 163 11.13 -9.11 -3.59
N ARG A 164 11.85 -10.19 -3.86
CA ARG A 164 12.51 -11.01 -2.83
C ARG A 164 13.68 -10.29 -2.15
N SER A 165 14.42 -9.46 -2.88
CA SER A 165 15.54 -8.67 -2.36
C SER A 165 15.11 -7.41 -1.60
N SER A 166 13.80 -7.06 -1.63
CA SER A 166 13.27 -5.85 -1.02
C SER A 166 13.23 -5.92 0.51
N ARG A 167 13.70 -4.88 1.20
CA ARG A 167 13.60 -4.76 2.67
C ARG A 167 12.16 -4.58 3.13
N SER A 168 11.36 -3.89 2.32
CA SER A 168 9.94 -3.62 2.56
C SER A 168 9.11 -4.90 2.68
N MET A 169 9.54 -5.97 2.01
CA MET A 169 8.94 -7.30 2.11
C MET A 169 9.16 -7.90 3.50
N GLY A 170 10.39 -7.83 4.02
CA GLY A 170 10.71 -8.31 5.37
C GLY A 170 9.93 -7.56 6.45
N TRP A 171 9.87 -6.23 6.37
CA TRP A 171 9.08 -5.41 7.31
C TRP A 171 7.59 -5.71 7.24
N SER A 172 7.06 -5.94 6.04
CA SER A 172 5.66 -6.30 5.86
C SER A 172 5.33 -7.66 6.50
N GLN A 173 6.23 -8.65 6.38
CA GLN A 173 6.04 -9.95 7.06
C GLN A 173 6.01 -9.80 8.58
N VAL A 174 6.94 -9.05 9.17
CA VAL A 174 6.98 -8.80 10.63
C VAL A 174 5.70 -8.11 11.10
N LEU A 175 5.25 -7.08 10.39
CA LEU A 175 4.02 -6.36 10.72
C LEU A 175 2.78 -7.26 10.58
N LEU A 176 2.70 -8.08 9.53
CA LEU A 176 1.59 -9.02 9.34
C LEU A 176 1.57 -10.10 10.42
N GLU A 177 2.72 -10.63 10.82
CA GLU A 177 2.82 -11.59 11.92
C GLU A 177 2.36 -10.99 13.25
N GLY A 178 2.76 -9.75 13.54
CA GLY A 178 2.27 -9.03 14.71
C GLY A 178 0.76 -8.75 14.68
N LEU A 179 0.18 -8.61 13.48
CA LEU A 179 -1.26 -8.39 13.29
C LEU A 179 -2.09 -9.68 13.26
N ARG A 180 -1.49 -10.86 13.09
CA ARG A 180 -2.21 -12.16 13.05
C ARG A 180 -3.23 -12.36 14.18
N PRO A 181 -2.99 -11.96 15.45
CA PRO A 181 -3.97 -12.14 16.53
C PRO A 181 -5.25 -11.30 16.36
N ILE A 182 -5.16 -10.20 15.61
CA ILE A 182 -6.25 -9.25 15.39
C ILE A 182 -6.98 -9.57 14.07
N LEU A 183 -6.32 -10.28 13.15
CA LEU A 183 -6.86 -10.57 11.83
C LEU A 183 -7.92 -11.69 11.88
N PRO A 184 -9.05 -11.52 11.16
CA PRO A 184 -10.05 -12.58 11.01
C PRO A 184 -9.44 -13.81 10.34
N VAL A 185 -9.93 -15.01 10.68
CA VAL A 185 -9.46 -16.29 10.11
C VAL A 185 -9.53 -16.29 8.57
N GLN A 186 -10.49 -15.57 7.99
CA GLN A 186 -10.68 -15.42 6.55
C GLN A 186 -9.59 -14.58 5.87
N VAL A 187 -8.83 -13.77 6.61
CA VAL A 187 -7.68 -13.03 6.07
C VAL A 187 -6.40 -13.85 6.19
N LEU A 188 -6.30 -14.73 7.19
CA LEU A 188 -5.14 -15.60 7.40
C LEU A 188 -4.85 -16.52 6.21
N GLN A 189 -5.88 -16.96 5.48
CA GLN A 189 -5.73 -17.78 4.26
C GLN A 189 -4.99 -17.06 3.11
N PHE A 190 -4.98 -15.72 3.13
CA PHE A 190 -4.30 -14.89 2.13
C PHE A 190 -2.94 -14.40 2.59
N LEU A 191 -2.58 -14.62 3.86
CA LEU A 191 -1.26 -14.29 4.37
C LEU A 191 -0.23 -15.32 3.88
N PRO A 192 1.01 -14.90 3.63
CA PRO A 192 2.10 -15.83 3.33
C PRO A 192 2.27 -16.82 4.48
N GLY A 193 2.35 -18.11 4.13
CA GLY A 193 2.63 -19.16 5.09
C GLY A 193 3.97 -18.92 5.80
N PRO A 194 4.13 -19.39 7.05
CA PRO A 194 5.45 -19.46 7.69
C PRO A 194 6.42 -20.18 6.75
N ARG A 195 7.65 -19.65 6.60
CA ARG A 195 8.70 -20.32 5.83
C ARG A 195 8.87 -21.73 6.42
N PRO A 196 8.85 -22.80 5.60
CA PRO A 196 9.15 -24.14 6.10
C PRO A 196 10.52 -24.10 6.79
N GLU A 197 10.60 -24.54 8.04
CA GLU A 197 11.90 -24.68 8.68
C GLU A 197 12.74 -25.69 7.88
N PRO A 198 14.05 -25.47 7.73
CA PRO A 198 14.93 -26.47 7.13
C PRO A 198 14.75 -27.77 7.90
N GLN A 199 14.18 -28.78 7.25
CA GLN A 199 14.07 -30.09 7.87
C GLN A 199 15.50 -30.53 8.22
N PRO A 200 15.77 -30.94 9.47
CA PRO A 200 17.06 -31.52 9.79
C PRO A 200 17.24 -32.71 8.87
N VAL A 201 18.18 -32.59 7.93
CA VAL A 201 18.64 -33.70 7.11
C VAL A 201 19.16 -34.74 8.11
N ALA A 202 18.39 -35.82 8.28
CA ALA A 202 18.84 -36.99 9.01
C ALA A 202 20.01 -37.55 8.20
N PHE A 203 21.22 -37.28 8.67
CA PHE A 203 22.44 -37.90 8.16
C PHE A 203 22.55 -39.33 8.69
#